data_AF-A0A9E2LTU0-F1
#
_entry.id   AF-A0A9E2LTU0-F1
#
_cell.length_a   1.000
_cell.length_b   1.000
_cell.length_c   1.000
_cell.angle_alpha   90.00
_cell.angle_beta   90.00
_cell.angle_gamma   90.00
#
_symmetry.space_group_name_H-M   'P 1'
#
loop_
_entity.id
_entity.type
_entity.pdbx_description
1 polymer ?
#
loop_
_entity_poly.entity_id
_entity_poly.type
_entity_poly.pdbx_seq_one_letter_code
_entity_poly.pdbx_strand_id
1 'polypeptide(L)'
;MKPIPSVIAVSLLLAGCASGGPDLRVRGQLVQGAGFTECDTGKPYEIVFPDTLGSRFGFELRELPKNDRVRVELRGKLSKTSSGRPLILVMGYRDLMHGGCTAPVEPERKRGR
;
A
#
# COMPACT_ATOMS: atom_id res chain seq x y z
N MET A 1 1.58 39.37 -35.76
CA MET A 1 1.18 38.42 -34.71
C MET A 1 1.22 37.02 -35.32
N LYS A 2 2.03 36.10 -34.76
CA LYS A 2 2.15 34.70 -35.22
C LYS A 2 1.44 33.80 -34.18
N PRO A 3 0.53 32.89 -34.57
CA PRO A 3 -0.03 31.93 -33.63
C PRO A 3 0.98 30.83 -33.31
N ILE A 4 1.05 30.49 -32.02
CA ILE A 4 1.83 29.37 -31.47
C ILE A 4 1.06 28.08 -31.75
N PRO A 5 1.66 27.04 -32.36
CA PRO A 5 1.00 25.75 -32.52
C PRO A 5 0.99 25.00 -31.19
N SER A 6 -0.14 25.05 -30.49
CA SER A 6 -0.42 24.22 -29.32
C SER A 6 -0.78 22.80 -29.77
N VAL A 7 0.22 21.96 -29.96
CA VAL A 7 0.05 20.51 -30.08
C VAL A 7 1.02 19.83 -29.13
N ILE A 8 0.56 19.51 -27.92
CA ILE A 8 0.94 18.27 -27.23
C ILE A 8 -0.32 17.72 -26.59
N ALA A 9 -0.86 16.69 -27.24
CA ALA A 9 -1.80 15.76 -26.66
C ALA A 9 -1.09 14.95 -25.56
N VAL A 10 -1.71 14.83 -24.39
CA VAL A 10 -1.55 13.63 -23.58
C VAL A 10 -2.95 13.11 -23.30
N SER A 11 -3.36 12.27 -24.23
CA SER A 11 -4.38 11.23 -24.12
C SER A 11 -4.88 10.97 -22.70
N LEU A 12 -6.09 11.45 -22.39
CA LEU A 12 -6.98 10.77 -21.44
C LEU A 12 -7.37 9.41 -22.05
N LEU A 13 -6.45 8.46 -21.98
CA LEU A 13 -6.71 7.04 -22.23
C LEU A 13 -6.28 6.26 -20.99
N LEU A 14 -7.00 6.48 -19.90
CA LEU A 14 -7.15 5.49 -18.83
C LEU A 14 -8.51 4.80 -18.99
N ALA A 15 -8.87 4.44 -20.23
CA ALA A 15 -9.74 3.30 -20.49
C ALA A 15 -8.87 2.02 -20.46
N GLY A 16 -8.17 1.82 -19.35
CA GLY A 16 -7.59 0.52 -19.03
C GLY A 16 -8.60 -0.15 -18.12
N CYS A 17 -9.22 -1.24 -18.59
CA CYS A 17 -9.91 -2.16 -17.70
C CYS A 17 -9.01 -2.41 -16.50
N ALA A 18 -9.34 -1.82 -15.35
CA ALA A 18 -8.89 -2.32 -14.08
C ALA A 18 -9.59 -3.66 -13.91
N SER A 19 -9.10 -4.70 -14.60
CA SER A 19 -9.34 -6.07 -14.17
C SER A 19 -8.63 -6.15 -12.83
N GLY A 20 -9.31 -5.71 -11.77
CA GLY A 20 -8.78 -5.79 -10.43
C GLY A 20 -8.31 -7.22 -10.25
N GLY A 21 -7.03 -7.38 -9.96
CA GLY A 21 -6.40 -8.69 -9.87
C GLY A 21 -6.99 -9.51 -8.72
N PRO A 22 -6.35 -10.62 -8.34
CA PRO A 22 -6.90 -11.52 -7.34
C PRO A 22 -7.26 -10.75 -6.06
N ASP A 23 -8.40 -11.10 -5.47
CA ASP A 23 -8.73 -10.63 -4.13
C ASP A 23 -7.63 -11.07 -3.17
N LEU A 24 -7.18 -10.12 -2.37
CA LEU A 24 -6.08 -10.27 -1.44
C LEU A 24 -6.55 -9.88 -0.06
N ARG A 25 -6.14 -10.67 0.93
CA ARG A 25 -6.11 -10.27 2.33
C ARG A 25 -4.68 -10.37 2.80
N VAL A 26 -4.14 -9.28 3.31
CA VAL A 26 -2.75 -9.22 3.75
C VAL A 26 -2.66 -8.50 5.08
N ARG A 27 -1.90 -9.08 6.01
CA ARG A 27 -1.57 -8.46 7.29
C ARG A 27 -0.21 -7.83 7.19
N GLY A 28 -0.11 -6.59 7.60
CA GLY A 28 1.15 -5.87 7.54
C GLY A 28 1.24 -4.76 8.56
N GLN A 29 2.43 -4.20 8.63
CA GLN A 29 2.68 -2.97 9.35
C GLN A 29 2.56 -1.80 8.39
N LEU A 30 1.87 -0.76 8.87
CA LEU A 30 1.86 0.55 8.27
C LEU A 30 2.68 1.50 9.13
N VAL A 31 3.51 2.31 8.47
CA VAL A 31 4.22 3.42 9.11
C VAL A 31 3.89 4.68 8.34
N GLN A 32 3.44 5.72 9.04
CA GLN A 32 3.09 7.00 8.44
C GLN A 32 4.28 7.56 7.67
N GLY A 33 4.10 7.78 6.36
CA GLY A 33 5.15 8.28 5.47
C GLY A 33 6.16 7.23 4.94
N ALA A 34 6.20 6.02 5.50
CA ALA A 34 7.07 4.93 5.00
C ALA A 34 6.33 3.84 4.22
N GLY A 35 5.00 3.77 4.34
CA GLY A 35 4.14 2.86 3.57
C GLY A 35 3.77 1.58 4.31
N PHE A 36 3.36 0.56 3.55
CA PHE A 36 2.88 -0.73 4.06
C PHE A 36 3.86 -1.86 3.76
N THR A 37 4.08 -2.73 4.74
CA THR A 37 4.94 -3.92 4.60
C THR A 37 4.23 -5.13 5.18
N GLU A 38 4.12 -6.20 4.40
CA GLU A 38 3.52 -7.46 4.84
C GLU A 38 4.35 -8.08 5.98
N CYS A 39 3.67 -8.52 7.05
CA CYS A 39 4.35 -9.06 8.23
C CYS A 39 5.12 -10.35 7.94
N ASP A 40 4.51 -11.26 7.19
CA ASP A 40 5.03 -12.62 7.03
C ASP A 40 6.22 -12.68 6.08
N THR A 41 6.23 -11.83 5.06
CA THR A 41 7.25 -11.87 3.99
C THR A 41 8.20 -10.69 4.02
N GLY A 42 7.88 -9.63 4.77
CA GLY A 42 8.61 -8.36 4.72
C GLY A 42 8.47 -7.62 3.38
N LYS A 43 7.58 -8.05 2.49
CA LYS A 43 7.42 -7.42 1.17
C LYS A 43 6.72 -6.06 1.30
N PRO A 44 7.29 -5.00 0.68
CA PRO A 44 6.62 -3.70 0.63
C PRO A 44 5.51 -3.72 -0.42
N TYR A 45 4.41 -3.04 -0.11
CA TYR A 45 3.33 -2.78 -1.06
C TYR A 45 3.06 -1.29 -1.16
N GLU A 46 2.74 -0.84 -2.36
CA GLU A 46 2.00 0.41 -2.54
C GLU A 46 0.54 0.15 -2.15
N ILE A 47 -0.13 1.14 -1.55
CA ILE A 47 -1.54 1.03 -1.18
C ILE A 47 -2.29 2.25 -1.68
N VAL A 48 -3.48 2.03 -2.21
CA VAL A 48 -4.41 3.09 -2.61
C VAL A 48 -5.76 2.79 -1.98
N PHE A 49 -6.28 3.76 -1.25
CA PHE A 49 -7.64 3.72 -0.74
C PHE A 49 -8.54 4.54 -1.66
N PRO A 50 -9.75 4.07 -1.99
CA PRO A 50 -10.77 4.92 -2.60
C PRO A 50 -11.16 6.03 -1.61
N ASP A 51 -11.53 7.20 -2.13
CA ASP A 51 -11.60 8.46 -1.37
C ASP A 51 -12.37 8.39 -0.04
N THR A 52 -13.47 7.64 0.00
CA THR A 52 -14.30 7.46 1.21
C THR A 52 -13.58 6.66 2.29
N LEU A 53 -12.96 5.53 1.93
CA LEU A 53 -12.15 4.74 2.86
C LEU A 53 -10.85 5.45 3.21
N GLY A 54 -10.24 6.13 2.25
CA GLY A 54 -8.99 6.87 2.43
C GLY A 54 -9.15 8.03 3.41
N SER A 55 -10.30 8.71 3.39
CA SER A 55 -10.60 9.77 4.36
C SER A 55 -10.65 9.21 5.79
N ARG A 56 -11.46 8.18 6.03
CA ARG A 56 -11.59 7.57 7.37
C ARG A 56 -10.27 6.98 7.88
N PHE A 57 -9.61 6.19 7.05
CA PHE A 57 -8.32 5.60 7.38
C PHE A 57 -7.26 6.70 7.62
N GLY A 58 -7.26 7.76 6.81
CA GLY A 58 -6.39 8.91 6.97
C GLY A 58 -6.62 9.68 8.28
N PHE A 59 -7.87 9.80 8.74
CA PHE A 59 -8.18 10.36 10.06
C PHE A 59 -7.61 9.47 11.17
N GLU A 60 -7.91 8.18 11.15
CA GLU A 60 -7.42 7.21 12.16
C GLU A 60 -5.88 7.16 12.21
N LEU A 61 -5.19 7.35 11.07
CA LEU A 61 -3.73 7.44 11.03
C LEU A 61 -3.13 8.78 11.48
N ARG A 62 -3.85 9.89 11.29
CA ARG A 62 -3.38 11.23 11.70
C ARG A 62 -3.38 11.40 13.21
N GLU A 63 -4.22 10.65 13.92
CA GLU A 63 -4.27 10.63 15.37
C GLU A 63 -3.09 9.89 16.00
N LEU A 64 -2.34 9.13 15.19
CA LEU A 64 -1.20 8.37 15.67
C LEU A 64 0.07 9.24 15.76
N PRO A 65 0.97 8.93 16.72
CA PRO A 65 2.27 9.56 16.77
C PRO A 65 3.03 9.40 15.45
N LYS A 66 3.77 10.44 15.05
CA LYS A 66 4.62 10.39 13.87
C LYS A 66 5.64 9.26 14.03
N ASN A 67 5.77 8.41 13.00
CA ASN A 67 6.57 7.16 12.99
C ASN A 67 6.02 6.00 13.82
N ASP A 68 4.79 6.09 14.34
CA ASP A 68 4.18 4.93 14.98
C ASP A 68 3.97 3.78 13.99
N ARG A 69 4.07 2.56 14.50
CA ARG A 69 3.90 1.33 13.72
C ARG A 69 2.55 0.73 14.07
N VAL A 70 1.71 0.58 13.07
CA VAL A 70 0.38 0.00 13.22
C VAL A 70 0.31 -1.29 12.45
N ARG A 71 -0.10 -2.36 13.09
CA ARG A 71 -0.52 -3.56 12.39
C ARG A 71 -1.93 -3.36 11.87
N VAL A 72 -2.18 -3.78 10.64
CA VAL A 72 -3.48 -3.70 9.98
C VAL A 72 -3.64 -4.86 9.01
N GLU A 73 -4.84 -5.43 8.93
CA GLU A 73 -5.25 -6.35 7.87
C GLU A 73 -5.91 -5.54 6.75
N LEU A 74 -5.30 -5.52 5.57
CA LEU A 74 -5.87 -4.91 4.38
C LEU A 74 -6.59 -5.95 3.54
N ARG A 75 -7.76 -5.59 3.01
CA ARG A 75 -8.53 -6.37 2.05
C ARG A 75 -8.67 -5.56 0.79
N GLY A 76 -8.36 -6.15 -0.35
CA GLY A 76 -8.33 -5.41 -1.60
C GLY A 76 -8.05 -6.28 -2.80
N LYS A 77 -7.69 -5.65 -3.90
CA LYS A 77 -7.25 -6.33 -5.12
C LYS A 77 -5.81 -5.99 -5.41
N LEU A 78 -5.04 -7.02 -5.77
CA LEU A 78 -3.68 -6.80 -6.25
C LEU A 78 -3.74 -6.15 -7.64
N SER A 79 -3.02 -5.06 -7.82
CA SER A 79 -2.84 -4.38 -9.08
C SER A 79 -1.36 -4.26 -9.40
N LYS A 80 -1.03 -4.23 -10.68
CA LYS A 80 0.34 -3.98 -11.16
C LYS A 80 0.46 -2.49 -11.43
N THR A 81 1.47 -1.85 -10.89
CA THR A 81 1.84 -0.48 -11.26
C THR A 81 2.88 -0.51 -12.38
N SER A 82 2.99 0.60 -13.12
CA SER A 82 4.10 0.82 -14.05
C SER A 82 5.46 0.89 -13.35
N SER A 83 5.50 1.14 -12.02
CA SER A 83 6.72 1.15 -11.20
C SER A 83 7.24 -0.25 -10.86
N GLY A 84 6.51 -1.31 -11.19
CA GLY A 84 6.88 -2.70 -10.92
C GLY A 84 6.69 -3.15 -9.46
N ARG A 85 6.23 -2.25 -8.57
CA ARG A 85 5.89 -2.60 -7.18
C ARG A 85 4.46 -3.16 -7.12
N PRO A 86 4.20 -4.17 -6.26
CA PRO A 86 2.84 -4.64 -6.08
C PRO A 86 2.00 -3.55 -5.39
N LEU A 87 0.85 -3.23 -5.98
CA LEU A 87 -0.10 -2.25 -5.46
C LEU A 87 -1.34 -2.97 -4.93
N ILE A 88 -1.84 -2.55 -3.78
CA ILE A 88 -3.12 -3.01 -3.24
C ILE A 88 -4.14 -1.88 -3.42
N LEU A 89 -5.18 -2.15 -4.20
CA LEU A 89 -6.40 -1.35 -4.23
C LEU A 89 -7.25 -1.76 -3.02
N VAL A 90 -7.17 -0.98 -1.94
CA VAL A 90 -7.77 -1.32 -0.65
C VAL A 90 -9.28 -1.11 -0.70
N MET A 91 -10.04 -2.16 -0.48
CA MET A 91 -11.51 -2.15 -0.39
C MET A 91 -12.01 -2.24 1.05
N GLY A 92 -11.11 -2.47 2.01
CA GLY A 92 -11.42 -2.44 3.43
C GLY A 92 -10.18 -2.74 4.28
N TYR A 93 -10.26 -2.41 5.56
CA TYR A 93 -9.23 -2.71 6.54
C TYR A 93 -9.85 -3.22 7.85
N ARG A 94 -9.06 -3.95 8.64
CA ARG A 94 -9.40 -4.42 9.99
C ARG A 94 -8.18 -4.38 10.90
N ASP A 95 -8.44 -4.51 12.20
CA ASP A 95 -7.44 -4.79 13.22
C ASP A 95 -6.31 -3.75 13.28
N LEU A 96 -6.67 -2.46 13.29
CA LEU A 96 -5.73 -1.36 13.56
C LEU A 96 -5.23 -1.44 15.00
N MET A 97 -4.07 -2.06 15.18
CA MET A 97 -3.46 -2.29 16.48
C MET A 97 -2.09 -1.65 16.53
N HIS A 98 -1.80 -0.94 17.62
CA HIS A 98 -0.47 -0.42 17.87
C HIS A 98 0.57 -1.55 18.01
N GLY A 99 1.79 -1.24 17.61
CA GLY A 99 2.91 -2.17 17.59
C GLY A 99 3.11 -2.78 16.21
N GLY A 100 4.38 -2.84 15.77
CA GLY A 100 4.76 -3.40 14.47
C GLY A 100 4.66 -4.92 14.39
N CYS A 101 4.91 -5.46 13.20
CA CYS A 101 5.11 -6.89 13.05
C CYS A 101 6.33 -7.31 13.88
N THR A 102 6.26 -8.44 14.57
CA THR A 102 7.48 -9.11 15.05
C THR A 102 8.30 -9.46 13.81
N ALA A 103 9.59 -9.10 13.81
CA ALA A 103 10.48 -9.50 12.73
C ALA A 103 10.36 -11.02 12.54
N PRO A 104 10.36 -11.54 11.30
CA PRO A 104 10.44 -12.97 11.09
C PRO A 104 11.66 -13.46 11.85
N VAL A 105 11.45 -14.41 12.77
CA VAL A 105 12.53 -15.01 13.54
C VAL A 105 13.48 -15.62 12.51
N GLU A 106 14.65 -15.00 12.30
CA GLU A 106 15.71 -15.64 11.53
C GLU A 106 15.94 -17.01 12.17
N PRO A 107 15.88 -18.13 11.42
CA PRO A 107 16.22 -19.42 11.99
C PRO A 107 17.63 -19.28 12.53
N GLU A 108 17.75 -19.46 13.85
CA GLU A 108 19.00 -19.39 14.59
C GLU A 108 20.05 -20.17 13.79
N ARG A 109 20.98 -19.44 13.17
CA ARG A 109 22.03 -20.03 12.37
C ARG A 109 22.87 -20.79 13.39
N LYS A 110 22.60 -22.10 13.57
CA LYS A 110 23.36 -22.98 14.47
C LYS A 110 24.82 -22.70 14.18
N ARG A 111 25.46 -21.99 15.10
CA ARG A 111 26.85 -21.60 15.00
C ARG A 111 27.60 -22.90 15.30
N GLY A 112 27.83 -23.68 14.25
CA GLY A 112 28.63 -24.90 14.33
C GLY A 112 29.99 -24.53 14.89
N ARG A 113 30.28 -25.02 16.08
CA ARG A 113 31.63 -25.20 16.59
C ARG A 113 31.66 -26.43 17.48
#